data_AF-A0A9D5GXB9-F1
#
_entry.id   AF-A0A9D5GXB9-F1
#
_cell.length_a   1.000
_cell.length_b   1.000
_cell.length_c   1.000
_cell.angle_alpha   90.00
_cell.angle_beta   90.00
_cell.angle_gamma   90.00
#
_symmetry.space_group_name_H-M   'P 1'
#
loop_
_entity.id
_entity.type
_entity.pdbx_description
1 polymer ?
#
loop_
_entity_poly.entity_id
_entity_poly.type
_entity_poly.pdbx_seq_one_letter_code
_entity_poly.pdbx_strand_id
1 'polypeptide(L)'
;MGLSGKALVSTVPPQPEPEQEQEQPQSSKLLTLPTILTLGRVAAVPLLVATFYLDGWQGTVATTTIFIAASVTDWLDGYIARKMNLKSSFGAFLDPVADKLMVAATLVLLCTRPLDVGLFAQAPWLLPIPAIAIIGREVREITSIWQTDELRRQKPTPVDEARAGKFLEYQESQTGKSGFQKLLEPQLPQLPGIAPYRVVLGNVKDKLERSRRRLELLLEDVACDYDPLDYYETADQLLEPLLLCYESLQSYGSGVLADGRLADLIRRVATFGMVLMKLDLRQESGRHADTLDAITTYLDMGTYSEWDEEKKLDFLTRELKGKRPLVPVSIEVPADVKEVLDTFQIAAELGSDSLGAYVISMASSASDVLAVELLQKDARLAATGELGRACPGGTLRVVPLFETVKDLREAGSVIRKLLSIDWYHEHVIKNHNGHQEVMVGYSDSGKDAGRFTAAWELYKAQEDVVAACNDYGIKVTLFHGRGGSIGRGGGPTYLAIQSQPPGSVMGTLRSTEQGEMVEAKFGLPQIAVRQLEIYTTAVLLATLRPPLPPSCGWIHRI
;
A
#
# COMPACT_ATOMS: atom_id res chain seq x y z
N MET A 1 -18.43 -68.93 -2.62
CA MET A 1 -18.57 -69.03 -4.09
C MET A 1 -18.63 -67.63 -4.65
N GLY A 2 -17.54 -67.18 -5.27
CA GLY A 2 -17.51 -65.96 -6.06
C GLY A 2 -17.85 -66.25 -7.53
N LEU A 3 -18.32 -65.22 -8.22
CA LEU A 3 -18.24 -64.88 -9.66
C LEU A 3 -19.36 -63.84 -9.91
N SER A 4 -19.02 -62.57 -10.11
CA SER A 4 -18.68 -61.94 -11.40
C SER A 4 -19.93 -61.51 -12.18
N GLY A 5 -20.06 -60.19 -12.38
CA GLY A 5 -21.09 -59.56 -13.20
C GLY A 5 -20.79 -58.07 -13.39
N LYS A 6 -20.01 -57.77 -14.42
CA LYS A 6 -19.58 -56.44 -14.88
C LYS A 6 -20.78 -55.55 -15.22
N ALA A 7 -20.79 -54.31 -14.73
CA ALA A 7 -21.64 -53.24 -15.25
C ALA A 7 -20.85 -52.41 -16.27
N LEU A 8 -21.42 -52.26 -17.47
CA LEU A 8 -20.91 -51.41 -18.55
C LEU A 8 -20.98 -49.94 -18.15
N VAL A 9 -19.84 -49.25 -18.20
CA VAL A 9 -19.78 -47.78 -18.23
C VAL A 9 -19.67 -47.37 -19.70
N SER A 10 -20.62 -46.56 -20.15
CA SER A 10 -20.65 -45.90 -21.45
C SER A 10 -19.39 -45.06 -21.65
N THR A 11 -18.55 -45.42 -22.63
CA THR A 11 -17.42 -44.60 -23.07
C THR A 11 -17.93 -43.50 -23.99
N VAL A 12 -18.11 -42.31 -23.43
CA VAL A 12 -18.16 -41.06 -24.21
C VAL A 12 -16.73 -40.81 -24.75
N PRO A 13 -16.54 -40.58 -26.06
CA PRO A 13 -15.22 -40.24 -26.58
C PRO A 13 -14.78 -38.90 -25.98
N PRO A 14 -13.49 -38.73 -25.63
CA PRO A 14 -13.01 -37.48 -25.07
C PRO A 14 -13.29 -36.34 -26.06
N GLN A 15 -13.95 -35.29 -25.59
CA GLN A 15 -14.06 -34.06 -26.36
C GLN A 15 -12.66 -33.49 -26.58
N PRO A 16 -12.36 -32.92 -27.76
CA PRO A 16 -11.09 -32.26 -27.97
C PRO A 16 -10.97 -31.13 -26.94
N GLU A 17 -9.90 -31.19 -26.15
CA GLU A 17 -9.54 -30.12 -25.22
C GLU A 17 -9.57 -28.78 -25.98
N PRO A 18 -10.10 -27.69 -25.38
CA PRO A 18 -9.96 -26.39 -25.99
C PRO A 18 -8.47 -26.18 -26.21
N GLU A 19 -8.07 -25.90 -27.46
CA GLU A 19 -6.71 -25.53 -27.81
C GLU A 19 -6.29 -24.44 -26.84
N GLN A 20 -5.50 -24.82 -25.84
CA GLN A 20 -4.67 -23.89 -25.12
C GLN A 20 -3.85 -23.25 -26.22
N GLU A 21 -4.16 -21.98 -26.55
CA GLU A 21 -3.13 -21.11 -27.10
C GLU A 21 -1.99 -21.23 -26.10
N GLN A 22 -1.03 -22.07 -26.46
CA GLN A 22 0.30 -22.01 -25.92
C GLN A 22 0.72 -20.58 -26.20
N GLU A 23 0.55 -19.69 -25.22
CA GLU A 23 1.49 -18.60 -25.04
C GLU A 23 2.83 -19.31 -25.11
N GLN A 24 3.47 -19.19 -26.28
CA GLN A 24 4.85 -19.60 -26.44
C GLN A 24 5.54 -19.03 -25.21
N PRO A 25 6.18 -19.85 -24.37
CA PRO A 25 6.91 -19.32 -23.24
C PRO A 25 7.80 -18.26 -23.85
N GLN A 26 7.57 -16.98 -23.50
CA GLN A 26 8.35 -15.89 -24.05
C GLN A 26 9.77 -16.28 -23.66
N SER A 27 10.52 -16.80 -24.64
CA SER A 27 11.78 -17.45 -24.38
C SER A 27 12.57 -16.42 -23.59
N SER A 28 12.77 -16.69 -22.30
CA SER A 28 13.64 -15.87 -21.48
C SER A 28 15.00 -16.10 -22.09
N LYS A 29 15.33 -15.33 -23.13
CA LYS A 29 16.61 -15.40 -23.79
C LYS A 29 17.59 -15.00 -22.71
N LEU A 30 18.17 -16.01 -22.06
CA LEU A 30 19.15 -15.87 -20.99
C LEU A 30 20.30 -14.96 -21.45
N LEU A 31 20.53 -14.88 -22.77
CA LEU A 31 21.45 -13.96 -23.42
C LEU A 31 20.70 -12.81 -24.12
N THR A 32 20.41 -11.76 -23.36
CA THR A 32 20.09 -10.44 -23.93
C THR A 32 21.39 -9.69 -24.26
N LEU A 33 21.33 -8.68 -25.15
CA LEU A 33 22.51 -7.89 -25.50
C LEU A 33 23.20 -7.28 -24.25
N PRO A 34 22.49 -6.70 -23.27
CA PRO A 34 23.08 -6.30 -21.98
C PRO A 34 23.78 -7.44 -21.25
N THR A 35 23.14 -8.62 -21.15
CA THR A 35 23.73 -9.79 -20.47
C THR A 35 25.02 -10.28 -21.13
N ILE A 36 25.13 -10.19 -22.46
CA ILE A 36 26.35 -10.52 -23.21
C ILE A 36 27.48 -9.54 -22.87
N LEU A 37 27.18 -8.24 -22.74
CA LEU A 37 28.15 -7.23 -22.34
C LEU A 37 28.64 -7.46 -20.90
N THR A 38 27.73 -7.78 -19.97
CA THR A 38 28.09 -8.15 -18.59
C THR A 38 28.97 -9.41 -18.53
N LEU A 39 28.62 -10.46 -19.27
CA LEU A 39 29.45 -11.68 -19.36
C LEU A 39 30.82 -11.38 -19.99
N GLY A 40 30.87 -10.48 -20.98
CA GLY A 40 32.10 -9.98 -21.57
C GLY A 40 33.01 -9.30 -20.55
N ARG A 41 32.46 -8.50 -19.62
CA ARG A 41 33.22 -7.90 -18.52
C ARG A 41 33.78 -8.96 -17.57
N VAL A 42 33.00 -9.97 -17.19
CA VAL A 42 33.50 -11.07 -16.36
C VAL A 42 34.66 -11.80 -17.05
N ALA A 43 34.54 -12.07 -18.35
CA ALA A 43 35.60 -12.69 -19.16
C ALA A 43 36.82 -11.78 -19.37
N ALA A 44 36.66 -10.46 -19.28
CA ALA A 44 37.75 -9.50 -19.37
C ALA A 44 38.63 -9.46 -18.09
N VAL A 45 38.13 -9.92 -16.94
CA VAL A 45 38.89 -9.92 -15.67
C VAL A 45 40.19 -10.77 -15.77
N PRO A 46 40.16 -12.03 -16.25
CA PRO A 46 41.39 -12.80 -16.48
C PRO A 46 42.35 -12.15 -17.49
N LEU A 47 41.82 -11.50 -18.54
CA LEU A 47 42.63 -10.81 -19.55
C LEU A 47 43.30 -9.56 -18.97
N LEU A 48 42.59 -8.83 -18.12
CA LEU A 48 43.10 -7.68 -17.38
C LEU A 48 44.24 -8.10 -16.46
N VAL A 49 44.07 -9.20 -15.71
CA VAL A 49 45.12 -9.80 -14.87
C VAL A 49 46.33 -10.21 -15.70
N ALA A 50 46.13 -10.92 -16.82
CA ALA A 50 47.22 -11.40 -17.66
C ALA A 50 48.03 -10.26 -18.28
N THR A 51 47.35 -9.23 -18.80
CA THR A 51 48.00 -8.07 -19.41
C THR A 51 48.76 -7.20 -18.40
N PHE A 52 48.31 -7.16 -17.14
CA PHE A 52 48.97 -6.40 -16.08
C PHE A 52 50.38 -6.91 -15.76
N TYR A 53 50.60 -8.22 -15.92
CA TYR A 53 51.91 -8.85 -15.72
C TYR A 53 52.79 -8.88 -16.97
N LEU A 54 52.31 -8.38 -18.12
CA LEU A 54 53.16 -8.23 -19.30
C LEU A 54 54.07 -7.01 -19.11
N ASP A 55 55.38 -7.24 -19.16
CA ASP A 55 56.35 -6.17 -18.97
C ASP A 55 56.47 -5.29 -20.22
N GLY A 56 56.54 -3.97 -20.01
CA GLY A 56 56.65 -2.96 -21.06
C GLY A 56 55.37 -2.14 -21.27
N TRP A 57 55.49 -1.06 -22.05
CA TRP A 57 54.41 -0.09 -22.27
C TRP A 57 53.15 -0.72 -22.92
N GLN A 58 53.33 -1.81 -23.67
CA GLN A 58 52.24 -2.54 -24.31
C GLN A 58 51.30 -3.21 -23.29
N GLY A 59 51.85 -3.75 -22.20
CA GLY A 59 51.06 -4.34 -21.11
C GLY A 59 50.22 -3.27 -20.41
N THR A 60 50.83 -2.15 -20.03
CA THR A 60 50.14 -1.02 -19.39
C THR A 60 49.03 -0.45 -20.27
N VAL A 61 49.30 -0.24 -21.56
CA VAL A 61 48.30 0.25 -22.52
C VAL A 61 47.17 -0.77 -22.68
N ALA A 62 47.47 -2.06 -22.80
CA ALA A 62 46.47 -3.11 -22.93
C ALA A 62 45.58 -3.20 -21.67
N THR A 63 46.15 -3.24 -20.48
CA THR A 63 45.41 -3.30 -19.20
C THR A 63 44.53 -2.07 -19.01
N THR A 64 45.06 -0.88 -19.26
CA THR A 64 44.30 0.38 -19.15
C THR A 64 43.15 0.41 -20.16
N THR A 65 43.40 -0.05 -21.39
CA THR A 65 42.38 -0.12 -22.44
C THR A 65 41.27 -1.10 -22.09
N ILE A 66 41.60 -2.28 -21.54
CA ILE A 66 40.62 -3.28 -21.10
C ILE A 66 39.75 -2.72 -19.97
N PHE A 67 40.35 -2.05 -18.98
CA PHE A 67 39.63 -1.44 -17.87
C PHE A 67 38.69 -0.31 -18.32
N ILE A 68 39.16 0.58 -19.20
CA ILE A 68 38.35 1.64 -19.78
C ILE A 68 37.21 1.05 -20.61
N ALA A 69 37.50 0.05 -21.45
CA ALA A 69 36.49 -0.63 -22.24
C ALA A 69 35.42 -1.27 -21.35
N ALA A 70 35.81 -1.94 -20.26
CA ALA A 70 34.87 -2.51 -19.29
C ALA A 70 33.99 -1.43 -18.63
N SER A 71 34.58 -0.30 -18.24
CA SER A 71 33.85 0.84 -17.64
C SER A 71 32.86 1.48 -18.63
N VAL A 72 33.22 1.54 -19.91
CA VAL A 72 32.32 2.04 -20.96
C VAL A 72 31.20 1.06 -21.27
N THR A 73 31.47 -0.25 -21.26
CA THR A 73 30.43 -1.26 -21.52
C THR A 73 29.40 -1.35 -20.40
N ASP A 74 29.82 -1.10 -19.14
CA ASP A 74 28.91 -0.96 -17.99
C ASP A 74 27.89 0.18 -18.19
N TRP A 75 28.38 1.38 -18.53
CA TRP A 75 27.47 2.48 -18.83
C TRP A 75 26.55 2.18 -20.02
N LEU A 76 27.10 1.53 -21.06
CA LEU A 76 26.40 1.24 -22.31
C LEU A 76 25.29 0.20 -22.12
N ASP A 77 25.51 -0.86 -21.35
CA ASP A 77 24.50 -1.88 -21.14
C ASP A 77 23.32 -1.37 -20.30
N GLY A 78 23.58 -0.56 -19.27
CA GLY A 78 22.54 0.11 -18.49
C GLY A 78 21.72 1.07 -19.34
N TYR A 79 22.36 1.79 -20.27
CA TYR A 79 21.68 2.65 -21.24
C TYR A 79 20.80 1.84 -22.22
N ILE A 80 21.33 0.75 -22.78
CA ILE A 80 20.61 -0.13 -23.71
C ILE A 80 19.42 -0.81 -23.01
N ALA A 81 19.61 -1.32 -21.80
CA ALA A 81 18.55 -1.96 -21.01
C ALA A 81 17.38 -1.00 -20.74
N ARG A 82 17.68 0.27 -20.39
CA ARG A 82 16.67 1.32 -20.17
C ARG A 82 15.96 1.74 -21.45
N LYS A 83 16.70 1.89 -22.56
CA LYS A 83 16.14 2.39 -23.83
C LYS A 83 15.33 1.34 -24.59
N MET A 84 15.73 0.07 -24.51
CA MET A 84 15.13 -1.03 -25.27
C MET A 84 14.19 -1.91 -24.43
N ASN A 85 14.00 -1.59 -23.15
CA ASN A 85 13.17 -2.33 -22.19
C ASN A 85 13.54 -3.84 -22.09
N LEU A 86 14.83 -4.15 -22.27
CA LEU A 86 15.39 -5.49 -22.21
C LEU A 86 15.91 -5.75 -20.79
N LYS A 87 15.03 -6.19 -19.89
CA LYS A 87 15.41 -6.57 -18.51
C LYS A 87 15.37 -8.09 -18.37
N SER A 88 16.50 -8.69 -17.99
CA SER A 88 16.61 -10.11 -17.59
C SER A 88 16.93 -10.17 -16.11
N SER A 89 16.24 -11.03 -15.35
CA SER A 89 16.50 -11.26 -13.92
C SER A 89 17.94 -11.75 -13.69
N PHE A 90 18.44 -12.62 -14.57
CA PHE A 90 19.81 -13.09 -14.54
C PHE A 90 20.82 -11.97 -14.84
N GLY A 91 20.53 -11.11 -15.82
CA GLY A 91 21.38 -9.96 -16.15
C GLY A 91 21.46 -8.93 -15.02
N ALA A 92 20.33 -8.61 -14.40
CA ALA A 92 20.26 -7.65 -13.28
C ALA A 92 21.00 -8.15 -12.03
N PHE A 93 21.08 -9.45 -11.81
CA PHE A 93 21.89 -10.05 -10.75
C PHE A 93 23.39 -10.06 -11.10
N LEU A 94 23.74 -10.44 -12.33
CA LEU A 94 25.13 -10.62 -12.73
C LEU A 94 25.89 -9.30 -12.85
N ASP A 95 25.19 -8.21 -13.14
CA ASP A 95 25.75 -6.88 -13.39
C ASP A 95 26.51 -6.29 -12.18
N PRO A 96 25.90 -6.15 -10.98
CA PRO A 96 26.62 -5.75 -9.77
C PRO A 96 27.78 -6.69 -9.39
N VAL A 97 27.66 -7.98 -9.72
CA VAL A 97 28.70 -8.98 -9.43
C VAL A 97 29.91 -8.77 -10.34
N ALA A 98 29.68 -8.55 -11.64
CA ALA A 98 30.75 -8.30 -12.62
C ALA A 98 31.54 -7.04 -12.29
N ASP A 99 30.88 -5.96 -11.88
CA ASP A 99 31.53 -4.70 -11.50
C ASP A 99 32.36 -4.85 -10.23
N LYS A 100 31.80 -5.46 -9.19
CA LYS A 100 32.53 -5.70 -7.93
C LYS A 100 33.75 -6.58 -8.17
N LEU A 101 33.66 -7.59 -9.04
CA LEU A 101 34.79 -8.43 -9.44
C LEU A 101 35.86 -7.63 -10.19
N MET A 102 35.47 -6.79 -11.15
CA MET A 102 36.40 -5.97 -11.94
C MET A 102 37.15 -4.95 -11.06
N VAL A 103 36.44 -4.26 -10.17
CA VAL A 103 37.02 -3.29 -9.24
C VAL A 103 37.90 -3.98 -8.20
N ALA A 104 37.46 -5.09 -7.62
CA ALA A 104 38.25 -5.85 -6.65
C ALA A 104 39.54 -6.41 -7.28
N ALA A 105 39.46 -7.01 -8.47
CA ALA A 105 40.63 -7.51 -9.19
C ALA A 105 41.63 -6.39 -9.49
N THR A 106 41.15 -5.24 -9.95
CA THR A 106 42.01 -4.08 -10.24
C THR A 106 42.70 -3.54 -8.98
N LEU A 107 41.96 -3.41 -7.86
CA LEU A 107 42.53 -3.00 -6.57
C LEU A 107 43.58 -3.99 -6.07
N VAL A 108 43.34 -5.29 -6.21
CA VAL A 108 44.32 -6.34 -5.85
C VAL A 108 45.58 -6.23 -6.71
N LEU A 109 45.46 -6.06 -8.03
CA LEU A 109 46.61 -5.92 -8.93
C LEU A 109 47.43 -4.66 -8.63
N LEU A 110 46.79 -3.53 -8.37
CA LEU A 110 47.49 -2.31 -7.97
C LEU A 110 48.26 -2.48 -6.65
N CYS A 111 47.82 -3.41 -5.78
CA CYS A 111 48.55 -3.77 -4.57
C CYS A 111 49.73 -4.75 -4.83
N THR A 112 49.74 -5.51 -5.93
CA THR A 112 50.84 -6.44 -6.25
C THR A 112 52.02 -5.77 -6.95
N ARG A 113 51.80 -4.67 -7.69
CA ARG A 113 52.84 -3.80 -8.25
C ARG A 113 52.56 -2.35 -7.84
N PRO A 114 53.07 -1.87 -6.69
CA PRO A 114 52.84 -0.50 -6.24
C PRO A 114 53.41 0.50 -7.26
N LEU A 115 52.68 1.59 -7.48
CA LEU A 115 53.12 2.65 -8.40
C LEU A 115 54.42 3.28 -7.88
N ASP A 116 55.42 3.43 -8.77
CA ASP A 116 56.70 4.12 -8.50
C ASP A 116 56.52 5.65 -8.37
N VAL A 117 55.58 6.08 -7.54
CA VAL A 117 55.35 7.49 -7.18
C VAL A 117 55.91 7.69 -5.78
N GLY A 118 56.71 8.75 -5.57
CA GLY A 118 57.49 8.95 -4.33
C GLY A 118 56.69 8.89 -3.01
N LEU A 119 55.37 9.11 -3.05
CA LEU A 119 54.47 9.01 -1.91
C LEU A 119 54.21 7.55 -1.46
N PHE A 120 54.12 6.60 -2.39
CA PHE A 120 53.83 5.18 -2.11
C PHE A 120 55.08 4.38 -1.78
N ALA A 121 56.26 4.87 -2.18
CA ALA A 121 57.55 4.27 -1.82
C ALA A 121 57.87 4.40 -0.32
N GLN A 122 57.43 5.48 0.33
CA GLN A 122 57.67 5.73 1.77
C GLN A 122 56.62 5.07 2.68
N ALA A 123 55.44 4.76 2.14
CA ALA A 123 54.33 4.17 2.88
C ALA A 123 53.57 3.16 1.99
N PRO A 124 54.14 1.96 1.76
CA PRO A 124 53.58 0.94 0.87
C PRO A 124 52.20 0.41 1.31
N TRP A 125 51.79 0.71 2.55
CA TRP A 125 50.49 0.34 3.14
C TRP A 125 49.33 1.29 2.78
N LEU A 126 49.60 2.45 2.17
CA LEU A 126 48.57 3.45 1.82
C LEU A 126 47.56 2.96 0.77
N LEU A 127 47.92 1.96 -0.02
CA LEU A 127 47.06 1.38 -1.05
C LEU A 127 46.40 0.05 -0.60
N PRO A 128 47.12 -0.90 0.04
CA PRO A 128 46.53 -2.16 0.51
C PRO A 128 45.52 -2.00 1.64
N ILE A 129 45.70 -1.06 2.57
CA ILE A 129 44.78 -0.89 3.71
C ILE A 129 43.38 -0.45 3.23
N PRO A 130 43.22 0.60 2.40
CA PRO A 130 41.93 0.96 1.83
C PRO A 130 41.34 -0.15 0.95
N ALA A 131 42.16 -0.83 0.14
CA ALA A 131 41.70 -1.93 -0.71
C ALA A 131 41.11 -3.09 0.11
N ILE A 132 41.79 -3.50 1.20
CA ILE A 132 41.30 -4.53 2.13
C ILE A 132 40.00 -4.07 2.81
N ALA A 133 39.91 -2.81 3.23
CA ALA A 133 38.71 -2.28 3.87
C ALA A 133 37.50 -2.25 2.91
N ILE A 134 37.71 -1.82 1.65
CA ILE A 134 36.67 -1.80 0.62
C ILE A 134 36.21 -3.23 0.30
N ILE A 135 37.14 -4.12 -0.04
CA ILE A 135 36.82 -5.52 -0.38
C ILE A 135 36.16 -6.22 0.82
N GLY A 136 36.68 -6.04 2.03
CA GLY A 136 36.12 -6.63 3.25
C GLY A 136 34.70 -6.16 3.57
N ARG A 137 34.39 -4.88 3.31
CA ARG A 137 33.02 -4.34 3.46
C ARG A 137 32.07 -5.00 2.46
N GLU A 138 32.44 -5.03 1.18
CA GLU A 138 31.60 -5.60 0.11
C GLU A 138 31.37 -7.11 0.32
N VAL A 139 32.42 -7.86 0.69
CA VAL A 139 32.31 -9.29 0.98
C VAL A 139 31.43 -9.54 2.20
N ARG A 140 31.55 -8.74 3.26
CA ARG A 140 30.70 -8.87 4.45
C ARG A 140 29.22 -8.66 4.12
N GLU A 141 28.90 -7.66 3.31
CA GLU A 141 27.51 -7.36 2.93
C GLU A 141 26.91 -8.50 2.09
N ILE A 142 27.63 -8.96 1.07
CA ILE A 142 27.20 -10.09 0.23
C ILE A 142 27.07 -11.38 1.06
N THR A 143 28.05 -11.65 1.94
CA THR A 143 28.03 -12.84 2.80
C THR A 143 26.89 -12.77 3.81
N SER A 144 26.58 -11.59 4.35
CA SER A 144 25.45 -11.42 5.27
C SER A 144 24.14 -11.77 4.59
N ILE A 145 23.87 -11.21 3.40
CA ILE A 145 22.66 -11.51 2.62
C ILE A 145 22.57 -13.01 2.30
N TRP A 146 23.70 -13.64 1.94
CA TRP A 146 23.74 -15.05 1.58
C TRP A 146 23.59 -15.99 2.78
N GLN A 147 24.08 -15.59 3.96
CA GLN A 147 23.98 -16.38 5.20
C GLN A 147 22.63 -16.21 5.92
N THR A 148 21.93 -15.09 5.71
CA THR A 148 20.63 -14.81 6.33
C THR A 148 19.45 -15.10 5.40
N ASP A 149 19.58 -16.03 4.45
CA ASP A 149 18.46 -16.43 3.60
C ASP A 149 17.42 -17.22 4.42
N GLU A 150 16.54 -16.49 5.11
CA GLU A 150 15.43 -17.03 5.87
C GLU A 150 14.22 -17.21 4.95
N LEU A 151 14.19 -18.34 4.25
CA LEU A 151 13.01 -18.77 3.52
C LEU A 151 11.90 -19.15 4.49
N ARG A 152 10.77 -18.43 4.43
CA ARG A 152 9.56 -18.79 5.19
C ARG A 152 9.08 -20.18 4.77
N ARG A 153 8.97 -21.09 5.73
CA ARG A 153 8.50 -22.47 5.52
C ARG A 153 6.97 -22.61 5.55
N GLN A 154 6.28 -21.60 6.05
CA GLN A 154 4.82 -21.56 6.17
C GLN A 154 4.28 -20.30 5.48
N LYS A 155 3.00 -20.34 5.10
CA LYS A 155 2.33 -19.15 4.58
C LYS A 155 2.32 -18.05 5.66
N PRO A 156 2.55 -16.78 5.28
CA PRO A 156 2.48 -15.68 6.22
C PRO A 156 1.09 -15.57 6.84
N THR A 157 1.01 -15.19 8.11
CA THR A 157 -0.26 -14.78 8.73
C THR A 157 -0.58 -13.33 8.37
N PRO A 158 -1.86 -12.89 8.47
CA PRO A 158 -2.20 -11.47 8.31
C PRO A 158 -1.42 -10.53 9.24
N VAL A 159 -1.07 -11.01 10.45
CA VAL A 159 -0.24 -10.26 11.41
C VAL A 159 1.19 -10.09 10.89
N ASP A 160 1.75 -11.11 10.24
CA ASP A 160 3.08 -11.01 9.64
C ASP A 160 3.13 -10.00 8.49
N GLU A 161 2.07 -9.95 7.68
CA GLU A 161 1.93 -8.99 6.59
C GLU A 161 1.77 -7.56 7.13
N ALA A 162 0.96 -7.37 8.17
CA ALA A 162 0.82 -6.07 8.85
C ALA A 162 2.15 -5.58 9.45
N ARG A 163 2.95 -6.48 10.05
CA ARG A 163 4.28 -6.15 10.58
C ARG A 163 5.26 -5.73 9.48
N ALA A 164 5.18 -6.34 8.30
CA ALA A 164 6.03 -5.95 7.17
C ALA A 164 5.75 -4.51 6.72
N GLY A 165 4.48 -4.08 6.69
CA GLY A 165 4.10 -2.69 6.42
C GLY A 165 4.73 -1.70 7.41
N LYS A 166 4.67 -2.01 8.72
CA LYS A 166 5.27 -1.18 9.79
C LYS A 166 6.79 -1.03 9.67
N PHE A 167 7.49 -2.04 9.16
CA PHE A 167 8.95 -1.99 9.02
C PHE A 167 9.41 -0.92 8.01
N LEU A 168 8.64 -0.70 6.95
CA LEU A 168 8.93 0.30 5.91
C LEU A 168 8.84 1.72 6.44
N GLU A 169 7.85 2.03 7.30
CA GLU A 169 7.77 3.33 7.97
C GLU A 169 8.92 3.59 8.95
N TYR A 170 9.58 2.52 9.41
CA TYR A 170 10.56 2.60 10.50
C TYR A 170 12.02 2.63 10.04
N GLN A 171 12.34 2.43 8.76
CA GLN A 171 13.74 2.27 8.33
C GLN A 171 14.68 3.47 8.61
N GLU A 172 14.17 4.68 8.86
CA GLU A 172 14.99 5.83 9.33
C GLU A 172 15.12 5.98 10.86
N SER A 173 14.45 5.11 11.63
CA SER A 173 14.41 5.23 13.09
C SER A 173 15.75 4.87 13.77
N GLN A 174 16.71 4.22 13.13
CA GLN A 174 17.99 3.95 13.81
C GLN A 174 18.84 5.21 14.00
N THR A 175 18.75 6.19 13.09
CA THR A 175 19.34 7.53 13.26
C THR A 175 18.41 8.44 14.08
N GLY A 176 17.09 8.31 13.87
CA GLY A 176 16.04 9.09 14.53
C GLY A 176 15.74 8.74 15.99
N LYS A 177 15.96 7.48 16.43
CA LYS A 177 15.83 7.02 17.83
C LYS A 177 16.66 7.87 18.76
N SER A 178 17.92 8.14 18.39
CA SER A 178 18.78 8.99 19.20
C SER A 178 18.23 10.41 19.31
N GLY A 179 17.61 10.93 18.25
CA GLY A 179 17.00 12.26 18.24
C GLY A 179 15.70 12.31 19.04
N PHE A 180 14.77 11.38 18.80
CA PHE A 180 13.48 11.26 19.46
C PHE A 180 13.65 10.98 20.95
N GLN A 181 14.51 10.03 21.30
CA GLN A 181 14.87 9.74 22.68
C GLN A 181 15.57 10.92 23.34
N LYS A 182 16.48 11.66 22.68
CA LYS A 182 17.04 12.92 23.22
C LYS A 182 16.02 14.06 23.36
N LEU A 183 14.94 14.06 22.57
CA LEU A 183 13.86 15.04 22.68
C LEU A 183 12.96 14.73 23.87
N LEU A 184 12.75 13.44 24.15
CA LEU A 184 11.98 12.91 25.27
C LEU A 184 12.81 12.74 26.56
N GLU A 185 14.15 12.73 26.47
CA GLU A 185 15.08 12.65 27.60
C GLU A 185 16.02 13.86 27.60
N PRO A 186 15.50 15.07 27.91
CA PRO A 186 16.36 16.23 28.02
C PRO A 186 17.28 16.07 29.25
N GLN A 187 18.58 16.33 29.07
CA GLN A 187 19.49 16.51 30.21
C GLN A 187 18.96 17.65 31.09
N LEU A 188 18.67 17.34 32.36
CA LEU A 188 18.25 18.34 33.35
C LEU A 188 19.31 19.46 33.40
N PRO A 189 18.92 20.75 33.32
CA PRO A 189 19.89 21.82 33.42
C PRO A 189 20.55 21.76 34.80
N GLN A 190 21.88 21.96 34.83
CA GLN A 190 22.63 22.15 36.08
C GLN A 190 22.34 23.51 36.74
N LEU A 191 21.48 24.35 36.14
CA LEU A 191 21.07 25.68 36.63
C LEU A 191 19.60 25.69 37.08
N PRO A 192 19.27 26.38 38.18
CA PRO A 192 17.91 26.49 38.68
C PRO A 192 17.10 27.45 37.80
N GLY A 193 16.39 26.91 36.80
CA GLY A 193 15.47 27.65 35.95
C GLY A 193 14.30 26.76 35.51
N ILE A 194 13.09 27.32 35.43
CA ILE A 194 11.92 26.62 34.93
C ILE A 194 12.10 26.39 33.42
N ALA A 195 12.01 25.14 32.97
CA ALA A 195 12.07 24.76 31.56
C ALA A 195 10.67 24.36 31.07
N PRO A 196 9.77 25.31 30.78
CA PRO A 196 8.33 25.04 30.62
C PRO A 196 8.03 24.04 29.51
N TYR A 197 8.66 24.19 28.34
CA TYR A 197 8.50 23.26 27.22
C TYR A 197 8.94 21.83 27.57
N ARG A 198 10.00 21.67 28.36
CA ARG A 198 10.48 20.34 28.79
C ARG A 198 9.53 19.69 29.79
N VAL A 199 8.88 20.48 30.65
CA VAL A 199 7.86 19.96 31.58
C VAL A 199 6.66 19.42 30.79
N VAL A 200 6.16 20.19 29.83
CA VAL A 200 5.03 19.76 28.97
C VAL A 200 5.42 18.52 28.16
N LEU A 201 6.56 18.55 27.46
CA LEU A 201 7.01 17.41 26.65
C LEU A 201 7.37 16.18 27.49
N GLY A 202 7.83 16.36 28.72
CA GLY A 202 8.03 15.27 29.69
C GLY A 202 6.71 14.58 30.03
N ASN A 203 5.65 15.34 30.30
CA ASN A 203 4.31 14.77 30.51
C ASN A 203 3.80 14.03 29.26
N VAL A 204 4.00 14.62 28.07
CA VAL A 204 3.66 13.97 26.79
C VAL A 204 4.35 12.62 26.65
N LYS A 205 5.65 12.54 26.97
CA LYS A 205 6.40 11.29 26.97
C LYS A 205 5.78 10.26 27.90
N ASP A 206 5.60 10.61 29.17
CA ASP A 206 5.13 9.68 30.20
C ASP A 206 3.75 9.13 29.83
N LYS A 207 2.86 10.00 29.31
CA LYS A 207 1.53 9.62 28.86
C LYS A 207 1.56 8.72 27.61
N LEU A 208 2.48 8.94 26.67
CA LEU A 208 2.71 8.03 25.54
C LEU A 208 3.24 6.66 25.97
N GLU A 209 4.15 6.61 26.95
CA GLU A 209 4.66 5.34 27.49
C GLU A 209 3.54 4.53 28.16
N ARG A 210 2.65 5.20 28.89
CA ARG A 210 1.44 4.58 29.45
C ARG A 210 0.48 4.09 28.37
N SER A 211 0.22 4.88 27.32
CA SER A 211 -0.56 4.44 26.16
C SER A 211 0.02 3.16 25.53
N ARG A 212 1.34 3.12 25.29
CA ARG A 212 2.00 1.94 24.73
C ARG A 212 1.84 0.73 25.65
N ARG A 213 2.09 0.91 26.95
CA ARG A 213 1.99 -0.17 27.93
C ARG A 213 0.58 -0.75 28.01
N ARG A 214 -0.45 0.10 27.93
CA ARG A 214 -1.84 -0.33 27.87
C ARG A 214 -2.10 -1.20 26.63
N LEU A 215 -1.63 -0.80 25.46
CA LEU A 215 -1.80 -1.58 24.22
C LEU A 215 -1.07 -2.93 24.30
N GLU A 216 0.13 -2.98 24.91
CA GLU A 216 0.86 -4.23 25.15
C GLU A 216 0.04 -5.20 26.02
N LEU A 217 -0.59 -4.71 27.09
CA LEU A 217 -1.42 -5.53 27.98
C LEU A 217 -2.69 -6.03 27.29
N LEU A 218 -3.34 -5.18 26.49
CA LEU A 218 -4.51 -5.58 25.70
C LEU A 218 -4.16 -6.65 24.66
N LEU A 219 -2.97 -6.59 24.06
CA LEU A 219 -2.49 -7.65 23.14
C LEU A 219 -2.17 -8.98 23.84
N GLU A 220 -1.94 -8.95 25.15
CA GLU A 220 -1.69 -10.13 26.00
C GLU A 220 -2.98 -10.65 26.67
N ASP A 221 -4.15 -10.10 26.32
CA ASP A 221 -5.45 -10.35 26.96
C ASP A 221 -5.42 -10.13 28.50
N VAL A 222 -4.55 -9.24 28.97
CA VAL A 222 -4.42 -8.90 30.38
C VAL A 222 -5.33 -7.72 30.70
N ALA A 223 -6.23 -7.91 31.67
CA ALA A 223 -7.09 -6.85 32.17
C ALA A 223 -6.26 -5.65 32.65
N CYS A 224 -6.62 -4.46 32.18
CA CYS A 224 -5.93 -3.23 32.54
C CYS A 224 -6.91 -2.15 33.00
N ASP A 225 -6.92 -1.85 34.29
CA ASP A 225 -7.62 -0.69 34.85
C ASP A 225 -6.69 0.52 34.78
N TYR A 226 -6.91 1.37 33.79
CA TYR A 226 -6.27 2.69 33.70
C TYR A 226 -7.34 3.78 33.75
N ASP A 227 -7.02 4.89 34.41
CA ASP A 227 -7.80 6.11 34.28
C ASP A 227 -7.70 6.60 32.83
N PRO A 228 -8.82 6.91 32.13
CA PRO A 228 -8.80 7.52 30.80
C PRO A 228 -7.93 8.79 30.70
N LEU A 229 -7.66 9.47 31.81
CA LEU A 229 -6.78 10.64 31.85
C LEU A 229 -5.29 10.28 31.75
N ASP A 230 -4.91 9.03 32.04
CA ASP A 230 -3.51 8.58 32.12
C ASP A 230 -2.90 8.15 30.77
N TYR A 231 -3.69 8.09 29.70
CA TYR A 231 -3.22 7.71 28.37
C TYR A 231 -3.87 8.58 27.27
N TYR A 232 -3.23 8.62 26.10
CA TYR A 232 -3.82 9.19 24.89
C TYR A 232 -4.71 8.16 24.21
N GLU A 233 -5.97 8.53 23.98
CA GLU A 233 -6.97 7.77 23.23
C GLU A 233 -7.09 8.30 21.80
N THR A 234 -7.03 9.63 21.62
CA THR A 234 -7.15 10.28 20.30
C THR A 234 -5.90 11.06 19.93
N ALA A 235 -5.71 11.29 18.63
CA ALA A 235 -4.61 12.12 18.12
C ALA A 235 -4.75 13.59 18.58
N ASP A 236 -5.97 14.10 18.73
CA ASP A 236 -6.23 15.47 19.17
C ASP A 236 -5.72 15.73 20.59
N GLN A 237 -5.87 14.76 21.49
CA GLN A 237 -5.32 14.84 22.85
C GLN A 237 -3.79 14.96 22.83
N LEU A 238 -3.11 14.29 21.88
CA LEU A 238 -1.67 14.39 21.71
C LEU A 238 -1.27 15.71 21.01
N LEU A 239 -2.07 16.19 20.06
CA LEU A 239 -1.81 17.45 19.35
C LEU A 239 -1.92 18.67 20.26
N GLU A 240 -2.87 18.69 21.18
CA GLU A 240 -3.11 19.81 22.10
C GLU A 240 -1.83 20.33 22.80
N PRO A 241 -1.07 19.52 23.56
CA PRO A 241 0.16 19.99 24.22
C PRO A 241 1.28 20.34 23.23
N LEU A 242 1.31 19.72 22.04
CA LEU A 242 2.32 20.01 21.01
C LEU A 242 2.06 21.36 20.34
N LEU A 243 0.80 21.64 20.00
CA LEU A 243 0.35 22.92 19.44
C LEU A 243 0.52 24.04 20.45
N LEU A 244 0.24 23.80 21.74
CA LEU A 244 0.51 24.76 22.80
C LEU A 244 1.99 25.19 22.82
N CYS A 245 2.92 24.22 22.71
CA CYS A 245 4.34 24.52 22.63
C CYS A 245 4.69 25.31 21.36
N TYR A 246 4.08 24.94 20.23
CA TYR A 246 4.32 25.57 18.93
C TYR A 246 3.85 27.03 18.92
N GLU A 247 2.62 27.30 19.34
CA GLU A 247 2.03 28.64 19.42
C GLU A 247 2.81 29.55 20.36
N SER A 248 3.26 29.02 21.51
CA SER A 248 4.11 29.75 22.44
C SER A 248 5.46 30.11 21.79
N LEU A 249 6.15 29.16 21.15
CA LEU A 249 7.43 29.46 20.49
C LEU A 249 7.28 30.50 19.36
N GLN A 250 6.19 30.43 18.58
CA GLN A 250 5.90 31.42 17.55
C GLN A 250 5.67 32.82 18.16
N SER A 251 4.86 32.90 19.21
CA SER A 251 4.49 34.17 19.86
C SER A 251 5.67 34.89 20.51
N TYR A 252 6.69 34.16 20.98
CA TYR A 252 7.88 34.71 21.63
C TYR A 252 9.10 34.83 20.69
N GLY A 253 8.89 34.83 19.37
CA GLY A 253 9.94 35.10 18.38
C GLY A 253 10.91 33.94 18.15
N SER A 254 10.57 32.72 18.60
CA SER A 254 11.35 31.50 18.43
C SER A 254 10.79 30.58 17.33
N GLY A 255 10.16 31.17 16.30
CA GLY A 255 9.49 30.44 15.21
C GLY A 255 10.40 29.45 14.47
N VAL A 256 11.69 29.78 14.28
CA VAL A 256 12.67 28.87 13.66
C VAL A 256 12.79 27.54 14.43
N LEU A 257 12.67 27.57 15.77
CA LEU A 257 12.68 26.34 16.58
C LEU A 257 11.34 25.59 16.48
N ALA A 258 10.23 26.32 16.42
CA ALA A 258 8.89 25.76 16.26
C ALA A 258 8.75 25.01 14.93
N ASP A 259 9.23 25.61 13.84
CA ASP A 259 9.16 25.06 12.47
C ASP A 259 10.16 23.95 12.17
N GLY A 260 11.02 23.60 13.14
CA GLY A 260 11.90 22.45 13.06
C GLY A 260 11.23 21.15 13.51
N ARG A 261 11.86 20.45 14.45
CA ARG A 261 11.47 19.11 14.90
C ARG A 261 10.07 19.05 15.52
N LEU A 262 9.58 20.15 16.09
CA LEU A 262 8.23 20.22 16.67
C LEU A 262 7.16 20.21 15.58
N ALA A 263 7.30 21.03 14.54
CA ALA A 263 6.42 20.99 13.38
C ALA A 263 6.44 19.62 12.67
N ASP A 264 7.60 18.98 12.55
CA ASP A 264 7.69 17.62 12.01
C ASP A 264 6.90 16.61 12.86
N LEU A 265 6.97 16.71 14.19
CA LEU A 265 6.20 15.86 15.08
C LEU A 265 4.69 16.11 14.94
N ILE A 266 4.27 17.38 14.92
CA ILE A 266 2.87 17.77 14.71
C ILE A 266 2.35 17.20 13.38
N ARG A 267 3.11 17.34 12.30
CA ARG A 267 2.76 16.76 10.99
C ARG A 267 2.64 15.24 11.05
N ARG A 268 3.57 14.55 11.73
CA ARG A 268 3.49 13.08 11.91
C ARG A 268 2.23 12.68 12.67
N VAL A 269 1.90 13.36 13.76
CA VAL A 269 0.66 13.07 14.51
C VAL A 269 -0.57 13.35 13.65
N ALA A 270 -0.58 14.43 12.87
CA ALA A 270 -1.68 14.73 11.96
C ALA A 270 -1.81 13.72 10.80
N THR A 271 -0.70 13.16 10.31
CA THR A 271 -0.69 12.19 9.20
C THR A 271 -0.99 10.76 9.65
N PHE A 272 -0.36 10.30 10.74
CA PHE A 272 -0.41 8.91 11.19
C PHE A 272 -1.33 8.68 12.40
N GLY A 273 -1.69 9.75 13.12
CA GLY A 273 -2.54 9.67 14.31
C GLY A 273 -1.93 8.79 15.41
N MET A 274 -2.82 8.15 16.18
CA MET A 274 -2.46 7.17 17.22
C MET A 274 -2.48 5.72 16.71
N VAL A 275 -2.94 5.51 15.47
CA VAL A 275 -3.19 4.18 14.88
C VAL A 275 -2.22 3.82 13.77
N LEU A 276 -1.32 4.74 13.40
CA LEU A 276 -0.33 4.64 12.33
C LEU A 276 -0.96 4.57 10.93
N MET A 277 -1.71 3.51 10.66
CA MET A 277 -2.46 3.30 9.44
C MET A 277 -3.87 2.83 9.80
N LYS A 278 -4.89 3.47 9.20
CA LYS A 278 -6.26 2.97 9.30
C LYS A 278 -6.40 1.70 8.47
N LEU A 279 -7.09 0.71 9.01
CA LEU A 279 -7.36 -0.54 8.31
C LEU A 279 -8.69 -0.48 7.58
N ASP A 280 -8.68 -0.73 6.27
CA ASP A 280 -9.91 -0.96 5.51
C ASP A 280 -10.39 -2.39 5.70
N LEU A 281 -11.70 -2.56 5.89
CA LEU A 281 -12.35 -3.86 5.86
C LEU A 281 -12.82 -4.14 4.44
N ARG A 282 -12.76 -5.41 4.01
CA ARG A 282 -13.25 -5.82 2.70
C ARG A 282 -13.91 -7.18 2.77
N GLN A 283 -15.13 -7.28 2.24
CA GLN A 283 -15.88 -8.53 2.13
C GLN A 283 -16.71 -8.52 0.84
N GLU A 284 -17.13 -9.69 0.34
CA GLU A 284 -17.99 -9.80 -0.84
C GLU A 284 -19.49 -9.57 -0.52
N SER A 285 -20.22 -8.96 -1.46
CA SER A 285 -21.66 -8.66 -1.36
C SER A 285 -22.53 -9.90 -1.04
N GLY A 286 -22.20 -11.06 -1.61
CA GLY A 286 -22.91 -12.31 -1.37
C GLY A 286 -22.94 -12.72 0.10
N ARG A 287 -21.85 -12.50 0.84
CA ARG A 287 -21.77 -12.83 2.28
C ARG A 287 -22.70 -11.94 3.11
N HIS A 288 -22.90 -10.69 2.71
CA HIS A 288 -23.87 -9.81 3.34
C HIS A 288 -25.30 -10.26 3.06
N ALA A 289 -25.59 -10.69 1.83
CA ALA A 289 -26.89 -11.25 1.46
C ALA A 289 -27.21 -12.53 2.24
N ASP A 290 -26.26 -13.47 2.34
CA ASP A 290 -26.40 -14.71 3.14
C ASP A 290 -26.64 -14.41 4.62
N THR A 291 -25.99 -13.37 5.15
CA THR A 291 -26.18 -12.91 6.53
C THR A 291 -27.60 -12.37 6.72
N LEU A 292 -28.07 -11.54 5.79
CA LEU A 292 -29.44 -11.03 5.82
C LEU A 292 -30.47 -12.15 5.64
N ASP A 293 -30.21 -13.16 4.81
CA ASP A 293 -31.07 -14.34 4.66
C ASP A 293 -31.24 -15.09 5.98
N ALA A 294 -30.14 -15.34 6.70
CA ALA A 294 -30.20 -15.99 8.01
C ALA A 294 -31.05 -15.19 9.00
N ILE A 295 -30.89 -13.86 9.02
CA ILE A 295 -31.64 -12.96 9.90
C ILE A 295 -33.13 -12.93 9.52
N THR A 296 -33.46 -12.71 8.25
CA THR A 296 -34.85 -12.59 7.80
C THR A 296 -35.60 -13.92 7.90
N THR A 297 -34.93 -15.05 7.68
CA THR A 297 -35.50 -16.38 7.87
C THR A 297 -35.80 -16.64 9.34
N TYR A 298 -34.85 -16.32 10.24
CA TYR A 298 -35.06 -16.47 11.70
C TYR A 298 -36.22 -15.63 12.22
N LEU A 299 -36.44 -14.45 11.64
CA LEU A 299 -37.51 -13.52 12.02
C LEU A 299 -38.86 -13.78 11.31
N ASP A 300 -39.00 -14.89 10.59
CA ASP A 300 -40.19 -15.23 9.79
C ASP A 300 -40.57 -14.15 8.75
N MET A 301 -39.58 -13.45 8.20
CA MET A 301 -39.76 -12.41 7.17
C MET A 301 -39.57 -12.94 5.74
N GLY A 302 -39.08 -14.17 5.59
CA GLY A 302 -38.74 -14.83 4.32
C GLY A 302 -37.25 -14.73 3.98
N THR A 303 -36.88 -15.12 2.77
CA THR A 303 -35.49 -15.13 2.27
C THR A 303 -35.18 -13.83 1.55
N TYR A 304 -34.26 -13.02 2.08
CA TYR A 304 -33.83 -11.73 1.52
C TYR A 304 -33.32 -11.84 0.07
N SER A 305 -32.53 -12.86 -0.25
CA SER A 305 -31.94 -13.06 -1.58
C SER A 305 -32.97 -13.37 -2.67
N GLU A 306 -34.14 -13.90 -2.29
CA GLU A 306 -35.25 -14.17 -3.23
C GLU A 306 -36.08 -12.92 -3.57
N TRP A 307 -35.85 -11.82 -2.85
CA TRP A 307 -36.58 -10.57 -3.10
C TRP A 307 -36.03 -9.85 -4.32
N ASP A 308 -36.91 -9.13 -5.02
CA ASP A 308 -36.49 -8.16 -6.02
C ASP A 308 -35.81 -6.95 -5.37
N GLU A 309 -35.11 -6.16 -6.18
CA GLU A 309 -34.32 -5.03 -5.68
C GLU A 309 -35.19 -3.98 -4.97
N GLU A 310 -36.42 -3.71 -5.46
CA GLU A 310 -37.30 -2.74 -4.82
C GLU A 310 -37.72 -3.20 -3.41
N LYS A 311 -38.10 -4.47 -3.27
CA LYS A 311 -38.44 -5.03 -1.95
C LYS A 311 -37.24 -5.05 -1.01
N LYS A 312 -36.03 -5.31 -1.51
CA LYS A 312 -34.78 -5.19 -0.72
C LYS A 312 -34.58 -3.76 -0.23
N LEU A 313 -34.66 -2.77 -1.11
CA LEU A 313 -34.48 -1.36 -0.75
C LEU A 313 -35.53 -0.87 0.24
N ASP A 314 -36.80 -1.27 0.08
CA ASP A 314 -37.89 -0.95 1.00
C ASP A 314 -37.64 -1.54 2.39
N PHE A 315 -37.24 -2.82 2.47
CA PHE A 315 -36.90 -3.47 3.72
C PHE A 315 -35.72 -2.76 4.41
N LEU A 316 -34.60 -2.59 3.70
CA LEU A 316 -33.38 -1.99 4.24
C LEU A 316 -33.65 -0.57 4.72
N THR A 317 -34.31 0.26 3.92
CA THR A 317 -34.62 1.65 4.28
C THR A 317 -35.52 1.73 5.51
N ARG A 318 -36.51 0.82 5.63
CA ARG A 318 -37.40 0.75 6.79
C ARG A 318 -36.65 0.37 8.06
N GLU A 319 -35.80 -0.65 8.03
CA GLU A 319 -35.02 -1.07 9.19
C GLU A 319 -33.91 -0.06 9.53
N LEU A 320 -33.31 0.61 8.53
CA LEU A 320 -32.35 1.70 8.70
C LEU A 320 -32.96 2.94 9.36
N LYS A 321 -34.24 3.26 9.10
CA LYS A 321 -35.00 4.30 9.82
C LYS A 321 -35.44 3.87 11.22
N GLY A 322 -35.56 2.56 11.46
CA GLY A 322 -35.93 2.00 12.76
C GLY A 322 -34.94 2.34 13.89
N LYS A 323 -35.34 2.16 15.14
CA LYS A 323 -34.46 2.36 16.31
C LYS A 323 -34.17 1.08 17.09
N ARG A 324 -34.87 -0.01 16.76
CA ARG A 324 -34.67 -1.32 17.38
C ARG A 324 -33.48 -2.02 16.71
N PRO A 325 -32.70 -2.82 17.47
CA PRO A 325 -31.84 -3.83 16.87
C PRO A 325 -32.67 -4.83 16.06
N LEU A 326 -32.11 -5.26 14.94
CA LEU A 326 -32.63 -6.27 14.04
C LEU A 326 -32.12 -7.66 14.39
N VAL A 327 -30.82 -7.82 14.66
CA VAL A 327 -30.21 -9.14 14.95
C VAL A 327 -30.52 -9.56 16.38
N PRO A 328 -31.23 -10.69 16.59
CA PRO A 328 -31.48 -11.20 17.93
C PRO A 328 -30.20 -11.78 18.55
N VAL A 329 -29.93 -11.47 19.82
CA VAL A 329 -28.76 -11.99 20.56
C VAL A 329 -28.73 -13.53 20.62
N SER A 330 -29.90 -14.17 20.55
CA SER A 330 -30.06 -15.62 20.59
C SER A 330 -30.02 -16.31 19.22
N ILE A 331 -29.70 -15.59 18.14
CA ILE A 331 -29.68 -16.19 16.80
C ILE A 331 -28.54 -17.20 16.68
N GLU A 332 -28.85 -18.43 16.28
CA GLU A 332 -27.86 -19.43 15.90
C GLU A 332 -27.67 -19.39 14.39
N VAL A 333 -26.45 -19.10 13.94
CA VAL A 333 -26.12 -18.95 12.52
C VAL A 333 -24.91 -19.82 12.15
N PRO A 334 -24.75 -20.20 10.86
CA PRO A 334 -23.56 -20.88 10.38
C PRO A 334 -22.28 -20.07 10.63
N ALA A 335 -21.13 -20.76 10.69
CA ALA A 335 -19.83 -20.14 10.98
C ALA A 335 -19.48 -18.98 10.03
N ASP A 336 -19.87 -19.10 8.76
CA ASP A 336 -19.65 -18.07 7.74
C ASP A 336 -20.43 -16.78 8.01
N VAL A 337 -21.70 -16.90 8.42
CA VAL A 337 -22.54 -15.75 8.80
C VAL A 337 -22.07 -15.16 10.13
N LYS A 338 -21.68 -16.02 11.07
CA LYS A 338 -21.12 -15.59 12.36
C LYS A 338 -19.88 -14.72 12.17
N GLU A 339 -18.98 -15.10 11.26
CA GLU A 339 -17.78 -14.30 10.96
C GLU A 339 -18.14 -12.88 10.50
N VAL A 340 -19.14 -12.72 9.64
CA VAL A 340 -19.59 -11.40 9.17
C VAL A 340 -20.14 -10.57 10.34
N LEU A 341 -20.99 -11.16 11.18
CA LEU A 341 -21.55 -10.48 12.36
C LEU A 341 -20.46 -10.08 13.37
N ASP A 342 -19.55 -11.00 13.69
CA ASP A 342 -18.44 -10.76 14.60
C ASP A 342 -17.52 -9.64 14.06
N THR A 343 -17.25 -9.63 12.75
CA THR A 343 -16.49 -8.55 12.09
C THR A 343 -17.16 -7.19 12.26
N PHE A 344 -18.49 -7.08 12.11
CA PHE A 344 -19.20 -5.82 12.35
C PHE A 344 -19.23 -5.43 13.83
N GLN A 345 -19.27 -6.39 14.75
CA GLN A 345 -19.20 -6.12 16.19
C GLN A 345 -17.83 -5.54 16.58
N ILE A 346 -16.74 -6.14 16.11
CA ILE A 346 -15.39 -5.59 16.31
C ILE A 346 -15.24 -4.21 15.65
N ALA A 347 -15.82 -4.02 14.45
CA ALA A 347 -15.80 -2.72 13.80
C ALA A 347 -16.55 -1.64 14.60
N ALA A 348 -17.65 -2.00 15.27
CA ALA A 348 -18.40 -1.12 16.14
C ALA A 348 -17.63 -0.75 17.42
N GLU A 349 -16.86 -1.68 17.98
CA GLU A 349 -16.04 -1.44 19.17
C GLU A 349 -14.81 -0.56 18.90
N LEU A 350 -14.15 -0.72 17.75
CA LEU A 350 -12.95 0.03 17.38
C LEU A 350 -13.26 1.41 16.76
N GLY A 351 -14.35 1.52 16.01
CA GLY A 351 -14.83 2.75 15.40
C GLY A 351 -13.98 3.29 14.23
N SER A 352 -14.45 4.41 13.66
CA SER A 352 -13.89 5.05 12.45
C SER A 352 -12.53 5.74 12.63
N ASP A 353 -12.03 5.84 13.86
CA ASP A 353 -10.70 6.40 14.14
C ASP A 353 -9.60 5.37 13.90
N SER A 354 -9.89 4.09 14.18
CA SER A 354 -8.99 2.96 13.95
C SER A 354 -9.17 2.35 12.56
N LEU A 355 -10.39 2.40 12.01
CA LEU A 355 -10.75 1.78 10.75
C LEU A 355 -11.00 2.81 9.65
N GLY A 356 -10.74 2.41 8.40
CA GLY A 356 -10.87 3.24 7.22
C GLY A 356 -12.26 3.15 6.60
N ALA A 357 -12.33 2.50 5.43
CA ALA A 357 -13.55 2.21 4.71
C ALA A 357 -13.95 0.73 4.86
N TYR A 358 -15.22 0.45 4.64
CA TYR A 358 -15.74 -0.90 4.40
C TYR A 358 -15.97 -1.08 2.90
N VAL A 359 -15.11 -1.85 2.23
CA VAL A 359 -15.16 -2.12 0.81
C VAL A 359 -16.02 -3.35 0.52
N ILE A 360 -16.99 -3.22 -0.38
CA ILE A 360 -17.87 -4.31 -0.82
C ILE A 360 -17.37 -4.82 -2.17
N SER A 361 -16.78 -6.01 -2.18
CA SER A 361 -16.40 -6.70 -3.43
C SER A 361 -17.64 -7.23 -4.14
N MET A 362 -17.58 -7.37 -5.46
CA MET A 362 -18.67 -7.82 -6.31
C MET A 362 -19.97 -7.01 -6.08
N ALA A 363 -19.83 -5.70 -5.86
CA ALA A 363 -20.99 -4.82 -5.71
C ALA A 363 -21.66 -4.62 -7.07
N SER A 364 -22.99 -4.76 -7.10
CA SER A 364 -23.78 -4.71 -8.34
C SER A 364 -25.08 -3.92 -8.22
N SER A 365 -25.51 -3.61 -7.00
CA SER A 365 -26.81 -2.99 -6.71
C SER A 365 -26.75 -1.97 -5.57
N ALA A 366 -27.80 -1.17 -5.41
CA ALA A 366 -27.87 -0.21 -4.31
C ALA A 366 -28.15 -0.92 -2.98
N SER A 367 -28.86 -2.05 -3.02
CA SER A 367 -29.11 -2.87 -1.83
C SER A 367 -27.84 -3.45 -1.22
N ASP A 368 -26.80 -3.74 -2.01
CA ASP A 368 -25.49 -4.19 -1.50
C ASP A 368 -24.88 -3.16 -0.51
N VAL A 369 -24.95 -1.87 -0.84
CA VAL A 369 -24.45 -0.80 0.03
C VAL A 369 -25.31 -0.65 1.27
N LEU A 370 -26.64 -0.61 1.12
CA LEU A 370 -27.56 -0.46 2.23
C LEU A 370 -27.57 -1.66 3.19
N ALA A 371 -27.26 -2.86 2.69
CA ALA A 371 -27.09 -4.06 3.52
C ALA A 371 -25.94 -3.87 4.52
N VAL A 372 -24.80 -3.37 4.07
CA VAL A 372 -23.66 -3.07 4.94
C VAL A 372 -23.98 -1.93 5.90
N GLU A 373 -24.65 -0.87 5.45
CA GLU A 373 -25.11 0.21 6.35
C GLU A 373 -26.01 -0.32 7.47
N LEU A 374 -26.90 -1.27 7.15
CA LEU A 374 -27.80 -1.89 8.12
C LEU A 374 -27.02 -2.75 9.13
N LEU A 375 -26.11 -3.61 8.67
CA LEU A 375 -25.30 -4.45 9.54
C LEU A 375 -24.37 -3.62 10.44
N GLN A 376 -23.76 -2.55 9.92
CA GLN A 376 -22.97 -1.62 10.73
C GLN A 376 -23.82 -0.95 11.82
N LYS A 377 -24.99 -0.43 11.45
CA LYS A 377 -25.90 0.20 12.40
C LYS A 377 -26.31 -0.78 13.49
N ASP A 378 -26.67 -2.00 13.11
CA ASP A 378 -27.17 -3.00 14.05
C ASP A 378 -26.10 -3.42 15.05
N ALA A 379 -24.89 -3.73 14.58
CA ALA A 379 -23.76 -4.06 15.43
C ALA A 379 -23.42 -2.93 16.42
N ARG A 380 -23.53 -1.66 15.99
CA ARG A 380 -23.33 -0.51 16.87
C ARG A 380 -24.42 -0.37 17.94
N LEU A 381 -25.67 -0.70 17.62
CA LEU A 381 -26.75 -0.73 18.61
C LEU A 381 -26.53 -1.86 19.64
N ALA A 382 -26.12 -3.04 19.18
CA ALA A 382 -25.78 -4.17 20.04
C ALA A 382 -24.60 -3.84 20.97
N ALA A 383 -23.48 -3.38 20.40
CA ALA A 383 -22.29 -3.02 21.17
C ALA A 383 -22.54 -1.88 22.16
N THR A 384 -23.37 -0.88 21.81
CA THR A 384 -23.76 0.18 22.76
C THR A 384 -24.55 -0.37 23.95
N GLY A 385 -25.43 -1.36 23.70
CA GLY A 385 -26.19 -2.04 24.75
C GLY A 385 -25.30 -2.85 25.70
N GLU A 386 -24.29 -3.54 25.16
CA GLU A 386 -23.35 -4.36 25.92
C GLU A 386 -22.32 -3.53 26.70
N LEU A 387 -21.76 -2.49 26.06
CA LEU A 387 -20.75 -1.62 26.65
C LEU A 387 -21.34 -0.61 27.66
N GLY A 388 -22.65 -0.36 27.60
CA GLY A 388 -23.33 0.67 28.40
C GLY A 388 -22.91 2.10 28.06
N ARG A 389 -22.20 2.31 26.95
CA ARG A 389 -21.74 3.60 26.43
C ARG A 389 -21.80 3.60 24.91
N ALA A 390 -21.86 4.79 24.31
CA ALA A 390 -21.85 4.92 22.86
C ALA A 390 -20.56 4.36 22.25
N CYS A 391 -20.67 3.66 21.12
CA CYS A 391 -19.53 3.24 20.32
C CYS A 391 -18.67 4.44 19.90
N PRO A 392 -17.33 4.29 19.86
CA PRO A 392 -16.45 5.35 19.38
C PRO A 392 -16.68 5.65 17.88
N GLY A 393 -16.45 6.91 17.51
CA GLY A 393 -16.55 7.37 16.12
C GLY A 393 -17.93 7.18 15.47
N GLY A 394 -17.97 7.28 14.15
CA GLY A 394 -19.16 7.02 13.33
C GLY A 394 -19.16 5.63 12.69
N THR A 395 -20.12 5.39 11.78
CA THR A 395 -20.06 4.25 10.85
C THR A 395 -18.85 4.39 9.93
N LEU A 396 -18.32 3.27 9.43
CA LEU A 396 -17.30 3.28 8.39
C LEU A 396 -17.93 3.71 7.07
N ARG A 397 -17.15 4.41 6.24
CA ARG A 397 -17.56 4.75 4.88
C ARG A 397 -17.74 3.46 4.08
N VAL A 398 -18.93 3.23 3.53
CA VAL A 398 -19.20 2.06 2.69
C VAL A 398 -18.81 2.37 1.24
N VAL A 399 -17.99 1.51 0.66
CA VAL A 399 -17.36 1.72 -0.66
C VAL A 399 -17.69 0.54 -1.57
N PRO A 400 -18.62 0.69 -2.54
CA PRO A 400 -18.85 -0.35 -3.53
C PRO A 400 -17.64 -0.48 -4.46
N LEU A 401 -17.17 -1.71 -4.68
CA LEU A 401 -16.18 -2.06 -5.69
C LEU A 401 -16.89 -2.62 -6.93
N PHE A 402 -16.87 -1.85 -8.00
CA PHE A 402 -17.31 -2.30 -9.32
C PHE A 402 -16.13 -2.91 -10.07
N GLU A 403 -16.19 -4.21 -10.33
CA GLU A 403 -15.05 -4.97 -10.87
C GLU A 403 -15.33 -5.80 -12.13
N THR A 404 -16.60 -6.11 -12.46
CA THR A 404 -16.94 -6.73 -13.76
C THR A 404 -17.29 -5.67 -14.80
N VAL A 405 -17.22 -6.03 -16.10
CA VAL A 405 -17.62 -5.08 -17.16
C VAL A 405 -19.10 -4.69 -17.06
N LYS A 406 -19.94 -5.65 -16.67
CA LYS A 406 -21.37 -5.38 -16.46
C LYS A 406 -21.57 -4.36 -15.35
N ASP A 407 -20.89 -4.55 -14.21
CA ASP A 407 -21.06 -3.68 -13.06
C ASP A 407 -20.46 -2.29 -13.30
N LEU A 408 -19.35 -2.19 -14.04
CA LEU A 408 -18.78 -0.91 -14.45
C LEU A 408 -19.75 -0.08 -15.31
N ARG A 409 -20.48 -0.73 -16.23
CA ARG A 409 -21.48 -0.05 -17.07
C ARG A 409 -22.68 0.46 -16.27
N GLU A 410 -23.04 -0.24 -15.21
CA GLU A 410 -24.17 0.13 -14.35
C GLU A 410 -23.75 0.96 -13.12
N ALA A 411 -22.46 1.18 -12.88
CA ALA A 411 -21.95 1.87 -11.70
C ALA A 411 -22.63 3.24 -11.50
N GLY A 412 -22.75 4.05 -12.56
CA GLY A 412 -23.42 5.34 -12.49
C GLY A 412 -24.91 5.24 -12.18
N SER A 413 -25.62 4.25 -12.73
CA SER A 413 -27.06 4.04 -12.49
C SER A 413 -27.32 3.58 -11.05
N VAL A 414 -26.48 2.66 -10.54
CA VAL A 414 -26.50 2.18 -9.15
C VAL A 414 -26.27 3.33 -8.17
N ILE A 415 -25.24 4.16 -8.40
CA ILE A 415 -24.95 5.30 -7.53
C ILE A 415 -26.08 6.35 -7.56
N ARG A 416 -26.68 6.65 -8.73
CA ARG A 416 -27.86 7.54 -8.78
C ARG A 416 -29.03 6.96 -8.00
N LYS A 417 -29.30 5.66 -8.15
CA LYS A 417 -30.38 4.99 -7.40
C LYS A 417 -30.14 5.08 -5.89
N LEU A 418 -28.93 4.77 -5.46
CA LEU A 418 -28.53 4.84 -4.06
C LEU A 418 -28.66 6.26 -3.48
N LEU A 419 -28.15 7.27 -4.18
CA LEU A 419 -28.24 8.69 -3.76
C LEU A 419 -29.66 9.26 -3.86
N SER A 420 -30.56 8.65 -4.64
CA SER A 420 -31.98 9.04 -4.69
C SER A 420 -32.76 8.64 -3.43
N ILE A 421 -32.20 7.77 -2.58
CA ILE A 421 -32.84 7.33 -1.35
C ILE A 421 -32.57 8.39 -0.27
N ASP A 422 -33.61 9.10 0.16
CA ASP A 422 -33.52 10.20 1.13
C ASP A 422 -32.69 9.84 2.37
N TRP A 423 -32.89 8.63 2.91
CA TRP A 423 -32.13 8.19 4.09
C TRP A 423 -30.63 8.15 3.82
N TYR A 424 -30.21 7.61 2.66
CA TYR A 424 -28.80 7.47 2.32
C TYR A 424 -28.17 8.83 1.98
N HIS A 425 -28.88 9.66 1.22
CA HIS A 425 -28.42 11.02 0.90
C HIS A 425 -28.16 11.83 2.18
N GLU A 426 -29.11 11.83 3.11
CA GLU A 426 -28.93 12.47 4.42
C GLU A 426 -27.82 11.83 5.26
N HIS A 427 -27.72 10.49 5.22
CA HIS A 427 -26.68 9.75 5.95
C HIS A 427 -25.28 10.19 5.50
N VAL A 428 -25.02 10.22 4.19
CA VAL A 428 -23.72 10.60 3.63
C VAL A 428 -23.40 12.07 3.94
N ILE A 429 -24.39 12.96 3.91
CA ILE A 429 -24.19 14.37 4.30
C ILE A 429 -23.82 14.51 5.77
N LYS A 430 -24.55 13.83 6.66
CA LYS A 430 -24.40 13.97 8.11
C LYS A 430 -23.15 13.26 8.64
N ASN A 431 -22.87 12.04 8.18
CA ASN A 431 -21.84 11.18 8.74
C ASN A 431 -20.52 11.21 7.95
N HIS A 432 -20.58 11.61 6.67
CA HIS A 432 -19.43 11.58 5.77
C HIS A 432 -19.24 12.92 5.04
N ASN A 433 -19.80 14.02 5.56
CA ASN A 433 -19.61 15.38 5.06
C ASN A 433 -19.97 15.55 3.56
N GLY A 434 -20.96 14.78 3.09
CA GLY A 434 -21.41 14.81 1.70
C GLY A 434 -20.37 14.21 0.75
N HIS A 435 -19.65 13.18 1.20
CA HIS A 435 -18.56 12.55 0.48
C HIS A 435 -18.84 11.05 0.27
N GLN A 436 -19.01 10.65 -0.99
CA GLN A 436 -19.09 9.25 -1.42
C GLN A 436 -17.74 8.76 -1.91
N GLU A 437 -17.37 7.54 -1.53
CA GLU A 437 -16.21 6.89 -2.12
C GLU A 437 -16.66 5.66 -2.93
N VAL A 438 -16.06 5.47 -4.10
CA VAL A 438 -16.37 4.36 -5.01
C VAL A 438 -15.05 3.72 -5.44
N MET A 439 -14.93 2.41 -5.24
CA MET A 439 -13.75 1.68 -5.68
C MET A 439 -13.98 1.13 -7.08
N VAL A 440 -12.95 1.24 -7.92
CA VAL A 440 -13.01 0.75 -9.29
C VAL A 440 -11.86 -0.20 -9.58
N GLY A 441 -12.20 -1.41 -10.02
CA GLY A 441 -11.26 -2.51 -10.23
C GLY A 441 -10.78 -2.60 -11.68
N TYR A 442 -9.48 -2.80 -11.89
CA TYR A 442 -8.89 -2.98 -13.22
C TYR A 442 -8.55 -4.45 -13.55
N SER A 443 -8.17 -5.24 -12.54
CA SER A 443 -7.53 -6.55 -12.75
C SER A 443 -8.49 -7.67 -13.08
N ASP A 444 -9.71 -7.66 -12.54
CA ASP A 444 -10.68 -8.71 -12.79
C ASP A 444 -11.50 -8.44 -14.06
N SER A 445 -11.83 -7.18 -14.37
CA SER A 445 -12.43 -6.80 -15.67
C SER A 445 -11.49 -7.07 -16.86
N GLY A 446 -10.17 -6.95 -16.64
CA GLY A 446 -9.17 -7.27 -17.66
C GLY A 446 -9.07 -8.76 -18.00
N LYS A 447 -9.40 -9.65 -17.05
CA LYS A 447 -9.53 -11.10 -17.30
C LYS A 447 -10.85 -11.43 -18.02
N ASP A 448 -11.88 -10.63 -17.77
CA ASP A 448 -13.24 -10.83 -18.28
C ASP A 448 -13.39 -10.44 -19.77
N ALA A 449 -12.91 -9.27 -20.19
CA ALA A 449 -13.15 -8.74 -21.55
C ALA A 449 -11.89 -8.25 -22.30
N GLY A 450 -10.71 -8.52 -21.77
CA GLY A 450 -9.44 -8.02 -22.29
C GLY A 450 -9.12 -6.58 -21.85
N ARG A 451 -7.82 -6.25 -21.85
CA ARG A 451 -7.29 -5.05 -21.19
C ARG A 451 -7.76 -3.72 -21.79
N PHE A 452 -7.95 -3.65 -23.11
CA PHE A 452 -8.39 -2.43 -23.78
C PHE A 452 -9.85 -2.10 -23.44
N THR A 453 -10.75 -3.07 -23.64
CA THR A 453 -12.17 -2.96 -23.28
C THR A 453 -12.34 -2.60 -21.81
N ALA A 454 -11.64 -3.31 -20.92
CA ALA A 454 -11.68 -3.02 -19.49
C ALA A 454 -11.25 -1.58 -19.16
N ALA A 455 -10.17 -1.08 -19.78
CA ALA A 455 -9.71 0.29 -19.56
C ALA A 455 -10.70 1.34 -20.08
N TRP A 456 -11.37 1.09 -21.21
CA TRP A 456 -12.36 2.00 -21.77
C TRP A 456 -13.67 2.01 -20.98
N GLU A 457 -14.19 0.83 -20.62
CA GLU A 457 -15.39 0.71 -19.79
C GLU A 457 -15.18 1.36 -18.42
N LEU A 458 -13.99 1.20 -17.86
CA LEU A 458 -13.62 1.87 -16.64
C LEU A 458 -13.58 3.40 -16.79
N TYR A 459 -13.01 3.93 -17.87
CA TYR A 459 -13.00 5.38 -18.10
C TYR A 459 -14.43 5.95 -18.12
N LYS A 460 -15.34 5.29 -18.85
CA LYS A 460 -16.76 5.67 -18.89
C LYS A 460 -17.44 5.55 -17.52
N ALA A 461 -17.21 4.45 -16.81
CA ALA A 461 -17.78 4.24 -15.47
C ALA A 461 -17.38 5.35 -14.50
N GLN A 462 -16.12 5.80 -14.56
CA GLN A 462 -15.64 6.91 -13.74
C GLN A 462 -16.32 8.24 -14.10
N GLU A 463 -16.50 8.55 -15.39
CA GLU A 463 -17.27 9.71 -15.84
C GLU A 463 -18.72 9.66 -15.33
N ASP A 464 -19.36 8.49 -15.46
CA ASP A 464 -20.75 8.29 -15.08
C ASP A 464 -20.96 8.37 -13.56
N VAL A 465 -20.03 7.83 -12.76
CA VAL A 465 -20.06 7.93 -11.29
C VAL A 465 -19.83 9.37 -10.83
N VAL A 466 -18.90 10.10 -11.46
CA VAL A 466 -18.68 11.53 -11.18
C VAL A 466 -19.94 12.33 -11.49
N ALA A 467 -20.56 12.10 -12.66
CA ALA A 467 -21.82 12.74 -13.03
C ALA A 467 -22.95 12.37 -12.04
N ALA A 468 -23.07 11.10 -11.65
CA ALA A 468 -24.06 10.64 -10.69
C ALA A 468 -23.95 11.35 -9.33
N CYS A 469 -22.73 11.53 -8.80
CA CYS A 469 -22.55 12.24 -7.53
C CYS A 469 -22.82 13.75 -7.66
N ASN A 470 -22.43 14.36 -8.78
CA ASN A 470 -22.66 15.78 -9.05
C ASN A 470 -24.16 16.14 -9.12
N ASP A 471 -25.00 15.28 -9.72
CA ASP A 471 -26.46 15.46 -9.78
C ASP A 471 -27.10 15.65 -8.39
N TYR A 472 -26.52 15.03 -7.36
CA TYR A 472 -27.00 15.07 -5.98
C TYR A 472 -26.18 16.00 -5.06
N GLY A 473 -25.22 16.75 -5.63
CA GLY A 473 -24.34 17.65 -4.86
C GLY A 473 -23.37 16.93 -3.92
N ILE A 474 -23.06 15.66 -4.19
CA ILE A 474 -22.17 14.83 -3.38
C ILE A 474 -20.76 14.83 -3.99
N LYS A 475 -19.74 15.01 -3.16
CA LYS A 475 -18.34 14.89 -3.59
C LYS A 475 -17.97 13.42 -3.74
N VAL A 476 -17.19 13.08 -4.75
CA VAL A 476 -16.71 11.71 -4.96
C VAL A 476 -15.19 11.60 -4.81
N THR A 477 -14.74 10.52 -4.18
CA THR A 477 -13.37 10.03 -4.34
C THR A 477 -13.41 8.67 -5.01
N LEU A 478 -12.66 8.53 -6.10
CA LEU A 478 -12.45 7.23 -6.71
C LEU A 478 -11.29 6.53 -6.01
N PHE A 479 -11.54 5.32 -5.54
CA PHE A 479 -10.53 4.43 -5.00
C PHE A 479 -10.04 3.49 -6.10
N HIS A 480 -8.83 3.74 -6.60
CA HIS A 480 -8.23 2.94 -7.65
C HIS A 480 -7.66 1.63 -7.09
N GLY A 481 -8.26 0.51 -7.50
CA GLY A 481 -7.80 -0.82 -7.11
C GLY A 481 -6.51 -1.28 -7.80
N ARG A 482 -6.11 -2.51 -7.49
CA ARG A 482 -4.93 -3.17 -8.07
C ARG A 482 -5.08 -3.30 -9.60
N GLY A 483 -3.99 -3.11 -10.34
CA GLY A 483 -3.94 -3.46 -11.78
C GLY A 483 -4.06 -2.30 -12.76
N GLY A 484 -4.48 -1.12 -12.32
CA GLY A 484 -4.58 0.07 -13.16
C GLY A 484 -3.24 0.69 -13.51
N SER A 485 -3.24 1.61 -14.50
CA SER A 485 -2.05 2.39 -14.86
C SER A 485 -1.47 3.16 -13.66
N ILE A 486 -2.32 3.57 -12.73
CA ILE A 486 -1.92 4.22 -11.46
C ILE A 486 -1.25 3.21 -10.50
N GLY A 487 -1.86 2.03 -10.29
CA GLY A 487 -1.43 1.07 -9.27
C GLY A 487 -0.32 0.09 -9.67
N ARG A 488 -0.09 -0.16 -10.97
CA ARG A 488 0.91 -1.15 -11.45
C ARG A 488 2.31 -0.60 -11.72
N GLY A 489 2.51 0.72 -11.70
CA GLY A 489 3.81 1.32 -12.04
C GLY A 489 4.32 1.00 -13.46
N GLY A 490 3.47 0.44 -14.33
CA GLY A 490 3.82 0.05 -15.71
C GLY A 490 3.92 1.22 -16.69
N GLY A 491 3.52 2.42 -16.26
CA GLY A 491 3.71 3.69 -16.94
C GLY A 491 3.91 4.82 -15.92
N PRO A 492 4.25 6.04 -16.35
CA PRO A 492 4.49 7.14 -15.42
C PRO A 492 3.23 7.46 -14.60
N THR A 493 3.29 7.23 -13.29
CA THR A 493 2.17 7.46 -12.35
C THR A 493 1.58 8.87 -12.46
N TYR A 494 2.44 9.87 -12.68
CA TYR A 494 2.04 11.25 -12.97
C TYR A 494 1.04 11.32 -14.13
N LEU A 495 1.38 10.74 -15.29
CA LEU A 495 0.54 10.78 -16.48
C LEU A 495 -0.75 9.99 -16.30
N ALA A 496 -0.69 8.87 -15.57
CA ALA A 496 -1.86 8.05 -15.28
C ALA A 496 -2.91 8.80 -14.46
N ILE A 497 -2.49 9.65 -13.51
CA ILE A 497 -3.38 10.52 -12.74
C ILE A 497 -3.89 11.67 -13.62
N GLN A 498 -3.02 12.29 -14.40
CA GLN A 498 -3.38 13.39 -15.32
C GLN A 498 -4.35 12.97 -16.43
N SER A 499 -4.39 11.69 -16.77
CA SER A 499 -5.29 11.15 -17.79
C SER A 499 -6.64 10.69 -17.24
N GLN A 500 -6.89 10.80 -15.93
CA GLN A 500 -8.20 10.43 -15.36
C GLN A 500 -9.28 11.39 -15.86
N PRO A 501 -10.56 10.96 -15.94
CA PRO A 501 -11.63 11.81 -16.44
C PRO A 501 -11.79 13.12 -15.67
N PRO A 502 -12.27 14.21 -16.31
CA PRO A 502 -12.53 15.46 -15.61
C PRO A 502 -13.44 15.29 -14.39
N GLY A 503 -13.07 15.88 -13.25
CA GLY A 503 -13.84 15.78 -12.01
C GLY A 503 -13.57 14.54 -11.16
N SER A 504 -12.82 13.55 -11.65
CA SER A 504 -12.48 12.33 -10.90
C SER A 504 -11.39 12.51 -9.83
N VAL A 505 -10.52 13.51 -10.00
CA VAL A 505 -9.37 13.82 -9.12
C VAL A 505 -9.54 15.24 -8.55
N MET A 506 -10.65 15.49 -7.85
CA MET A 506 -10.99 16.82 -7.30
C MET A 506 -10.35 17.04 -5.92
N GLY A 507 -9.02 17.13 -5.89
CA GLY A 507 -8.23 17.33 -4.68
C GLY A 507 -8.00 16.06 -3.85
N THR A 508 -8.53 14.93 -4.29
CA THR A 508 -8.41 13.64 -3.59
C THR A 508 -7.84 12.57 -4.50
N LEU A 509 -6.94 11.75 -3.96
CA LEU A 509 -6.44 10.53 -4.59
C LEU A 509 -6.44 9.41 -3.57
N ARG A 510 -7.08 8.29 -3.90
CA ARG A 510 -6.98 7.05 -3.13
C ARG A 510 -6.63 5.93 -4.09
N SER A 511 -5.52 5.24 -3.83
CA SER A 511 -5.00 4.20 -4.70
C SER A 511 -4.42 3.07 -3.88
N THR A 512 -4.64 1.83 -4.31
CA THR A 512 -3.96 0.66 -3.75
C THR A 512 -2.52 0.65 -4.22
N GLU A 513 -1.58 0.68 -3.27
CA GLU A 513 -0.17 0.39 -3.55
C GLU A 513 0.06 -1.12 -3.51
N GLN A 514 0.64 -1.65 -4.58
CA GLN A 514 0.96 -3.06 -4.69
C GLN A 514 2.15 -3.41 -3.80
N GLY A 515 2.05 -4.50 -3.03
CA GLY A 515 3.10 -4.98 -2.13
C GLY A 515 4.46 -5.09 -2.82
N GLU A 516 4.48 -5.61 -4.06
CA GLU A 516 5.69 -5.74 -4.87
C GLU A 516 6.34 -4.41 -5.28
N MET A 517 5.60 -3.30 -5.23
CA MET A 517 6.07 -1.97 -5.62
C MET A 517 6.45 -1.10 -4.41
N VAL A 518 6.14 -1.52 -3.18
CA VAL A 518 6.30 -0.67 -1.99
C VAL A 518 7.77 -0.33 -1.76
N GLU A 519 8.68 -1.29 -1.87
CA GLU A 519 10.12 -1.03 -1.74
C GLU A 519 10.62 -0.08 -2.83
N ALA A 520 10.18 -0.26 -4.08
CA ALA A 520 10.58 0.58 -5.20
C ALA A 520 10.08 2.04 -5.08
N LYS A 521 8.94 2.26 -4.41
CA LYS A 521 8.32 3.58 -4.25
C LYS A 521 8.64 4.27 -2.93
N PHE A 522 8.87 3.50 -1.86
CA PHE A 522 8.96 4.01 -0.49
C PHE A 522 10.12 3.42 0.32
N GLY A 523 10.92 2.50 -0.25
CA GLY A 523 12.00 1.83 0.47
C GLY A 523 13.14 2.75 0.90
N LEU A 524 13.32 3.89 0.23
CA LEU A 524 14.27 4.94 0.63
C LEU A 524 13.56 6.28 0.83
N PRO A 525 13.92 7.08 1.85
CA PRO A 525 13.29 8.37 2.15
C PRO A 525 13.27 9.34 0.97
N GLN A 526 14.38 9.46 0.21
CA GLN A 526 14.44 10.36 -0.94
C GLN A 526 13.51 9.90 -2.07
N ILE A 527 13.34 8.59 -2.25
CA ILE A 527 12.41 8.01 -3.22
C ILE A 527 10.98 8.24 -2.76
N ALA A 528 10.68 8.02 -1.47
CA ALA A 528 9.37 8.29 -0.89
C ALA A 528 8.95 9.76 -1.05
N VAL A 529 9.85 10.71 -0.76
CA VAL A 529 9.61 12.15 -0.98
C VAL A 529 9.31 12.42 -2.45
N ARG A 530 10.10 11.87 -3.38
CA ARG A 530 9.86 12.03 -4.82
C ARG A 530 8.51 11.45 -5.24
N GLN A 531 8.12 10.31 -4.67
CA GLN A 531 6.84 9.67 -4.97
C GLN A 531 5.66 10.52 -4.45
N LEU A 532 5.76 11.06 -3.24
CA LEU A 532 4.76 11.97 -2.67
C LEU A 532 4.67 13.29 -3.45
N GLU A 533 5.79 13.82 -3.93
CA GLU A 533 5.84 14.99 -4.81
C GLU A 533 5.10 14.73 -6.13
N ILE A 534 5.31 13.56 -6.74
CA ILE A 534 4.61 13.13 -7.96
C ILE A 534 3.10 13.06 -7.71
N TYR A 535 2.67 12.42 -6.62
CA TYR A 535 1.25 12.35 -6.28
C TYR A 535 0.64 13.73 -6.07
N THR A 536 1.26 14.54 -5.22
CA THR A 536 0.77 15.87 -4.87
C THR A 536 0.64 16.75 -6.11
N THR A 537 1.68 16.78 -6.95
CA THR A 537 1.70 17.61 -8.16
C THR A 537 0.68 17.12 -9.18
N ALA A 538 0.56 15.80 -9.38
CA ALA A 538 -0.40 15.23 -10.31
C ALA A 538 -1.85 15.46 -9.87
N VAL A 539 -2.15 15.36 -8.58
CA VAL A 539 -3.49 15.65 -8.06
C VAL A 539 -3.82 17.12 -8.24
N LEU A 540 -2.94 18.03 -7.79
CA LEU A 540 -3.14 19.47 -7.91
C LEU A 540 -3.38 19.91 -9.36
N LEU A 541 -2.56 19.42 -10.29
CA LEU A 541 -2.70 19.77 -11.71
C LEU A 541 -3.97 19.16 -12.32
N ALA A 542 -4.34 17.92 -11.98
CA ALA A 542 -5.56 17.30 -12.50
C ALA A 542 -6.81 18.02 -11.98
N THR A 543 -6.77 18.53 -10.75
CA THR A 543 -7.84 19.36 -10.18
C THR A 543 -7.95 20.73 -10.86
N LEU A 544 -6.82 21.41 -11.09
CA LEU A 544 -6.82 22.79 -11.63
C LEU A 544 -6.90 22.86 -13.16
N ARG A 545 -6.43 21.82 -13.85
CA ARG A 545 -6.35 21.72 -15.32
C ARG A 545 -6.75 20.32 -15.74
N PRO A 546 -8.05 19.96 -15.64
CA PRO A 546 -8.52 18.65 -16.06
C PRO A 546 -8.24 18.41 -17.55
N PRO A 547 -8.04 17.15 -17.97
CA PRO A 547 -7.86 16.82 -19.37
C PRO A 547 -9.10 17.19 -20.20
N LEU A 548 -8.90 17.35 -21.51
CA LEU A 548 -10.03 17.55 -22.42
C LEU A 548 -10.85 16.25 -22.54
N PRO A 549 -12.18 16.33 -22.56
CA PRO A 549 -13.02 15.16 -22.82
C PRO A 549 -12.72 14.60 -24.23
N PRO A 550 -12.86 13.27 -24.43
CA PRO A 550 -12.61 12.65 -25.72
C PRO A 550 -13.57 13.19 -26.78
N SER A 551 -13.05 13.47 -27.99
CA SER A 551 -13.89 13.95 -29.10
C SER A 551 -14.85 12.87 -29.59
N CYS A 552 -16.06 13.23 -30.05
CA CYS A 552 -17.04 12.27 -30.56
C CYS A 552 -16.48 11.37 -31.68
N GLY A 553 -15.56 11.90 -32.50
CA GLY A 553 -14.92 11.13 -33.57
C GLY A 553 -13.97 10.03 -33.07
N TRP A 554 -13.46 10.14 -31.85
CA TRP A 554 -12.67 9.08 -31.20
C TRP A 554 -13.60 8.04 -30.58
N ILE A 555 -14.66 8.49 -29.90
CA ILE A 555 -15.67 7.61 -29.29
C ILE A 555 -16.33 6.73 -30.35
N HIS A 556 -16.67 7.26 -31.53
CA HIS A 556 -17.29 6.47 -32.61
C HIS A 556 -16.36 5.43 -33.26
N ARG A 557 -15.05 5.51 -33.05
CA ARG A 557 -14.07 4.56 -33.61
C ARG A 557 -13.72 3.42 -32.67
N ILE A 558 -14.08 3.57 -31.39
CA ILE A 558 -13.94 2.56 -30.33
C ILE A 558 -15.26 1.80 -30.25
#